data_AF-A0A821RAL7-F1
#
_entry.id   AF-A0A821RAL7-F1
#
_cell.length_a   1.000
_cell.length_b   1.000
_cell.length_c   1.000
_cell.angle_alpha   90.00
_cell.angle_beta   90.00
_cell.angle_gamma   90.00
#
_symmetry.space_group_name_H-M   'P 1'
#
loop_
_entity.id
_entity.type
_entity.pdbx_description
1 polymer ?
#
loop_
_entity_poly.entity_id
_entity_poly.type
_entity_poly.pdbx_seq_one_letter_code
_entity_poly.pdbx_strand_id
1 'polypeptide(L)'
;MIHGSSEETTAGITKLCKLLKNKKLKVPVINVNDSVTKSKFDNNYGCGEGLIDGIKRATDVMIGGKIAVVIGYGNVGKGCAKALSGYGARVIVTEIDPICALQAVMDGK
;
A
#
# COMPACT_ATOMS: atom_id res chain seq x y z
N MET A 1 -19.36 27.62 -0.28
CA MET A 1 -20.07 26.32 -0.26
C MET A 1 -19.10 25.27 -0.78
N ILE A 2 -19.06 24.04 -0.24
CA ILE A 2 -18.20 22.98 -0.80
C ILE A 2 -19.05 22.20 -1.80
N HIS A 3 -18.59 22.11 -3.05
CA HIS A 3 -19.35 21.50 -4.15
C HIS A 3 -19.05 20.02 -4.39
N GLY A 4 -17.92 19.53 -3.88
CA GLY A 4 -17.48 18.13 -4.03
C GLY A 4 -16.08 17.92 -3.47
N SER A 5 -15.61 16.67 -3.51
CA SER A 5 -14.24 16.29 -3.11
C SER A 5 -13.72 15.13 -3.94
N SER A 6 -12.40 15.01 -4.06
CA SER A 6 -11.71 13.86 -4.64
C SER A 6 -10.90 13.19 -3.53
N GLU A 7 -11.06 11.88 -3.36
CA GLU A 7 -10.34 11.12 -2.32
C GLU A 7 -9.39 10.11 -2.96
N GLU A 8 -8.14 10.17 -2.53
CA GLU A 8 -7.02 9.47 -3.16
C GLU A 8 -6.54 8.26 -2.34
N THR A 9 -6.95 8.12 -1.09
CA THR A 9 -6.44 7.06 -0.19
C THR A 9 -7.49 6.00 0.12
N THR A 10 -7.05 4.75 0.29
CA THR A 10 -7.94 3.63 0.64
C THR A 10 -8.63 3.84 1.99
N ALA A 11 -7.94 4.43 2.96
CA ALA A 11 -8.50 4.76 4.28
C ALA A 11 -9.60 5.82 4.18
N GLY A 12 -9.36 6.88 3.39
CA GLY A 12 -10.34 7.92 3.12
C GLY A 12 -11.59 7.36 2.44
N ILE A 13 -11.42 6.56 1.39
CA ILE A 13 -12.53 5.89 0.68
C ILE A 13 -13.35 5.03 1.63
N THR A 14 -12.71 4.23 2.49
CA THR A 14 -13.43 3.38 3.46
C THR A 14 -14.33 4.21 4.37
N LYS A 15 -13.86 5.37 4.83
CA LYS A 15 -14.64 6.29 5.67
C LYS A 15 -15.80 6.93 4.90
N LEU A 16 -15.55 7.36 3.66
CA LEU A 16 -16.55 7.98 2.80
C LEU A 16 -17.64 6.98 2.38
N CYS A 17 -17.29 5.72 2.11
CA CYS A 17 -18.26 4.65 1.88
C CYS A 17 -19.15 4.39 3.09
N LYS A 18 -18.63 4.45 4.32
CA LYS A 18 -19.45 4.36 5.55
C LYS A 18 -20.43 5.53 5.67
N LEU A 19 -19.99 6.76 5.36
CA LEU A 19 -20.85 7.94 5.36
C LEU A 19 -21.94 7.85 4.28
N LEU A 20 -21.59 7.36 3.08
CA LEU A 20 -22.53 7.12 1.99
C LEU A 20 -23.61 6.10 2.39
N LYS A 21 -23.20 4.95 2.94
CA LYS A 21 -24.11 3.91 3.45
C LYS A 21 -25.06 4.45 4.53
N ASN A 22 -24.56 5.32 5.40
CA ASN A 22 -25.35 5.96 6.45
C ASN A 22 -26.14 7.19 5.98
N LYS A 23 -26.15 7.52 4.68
CA LYS A 23 -26.78 8.72 4.11
C LYS A 23 -26.32 10.04 4.76
N LYS A 24 -25.08 10.07 5.27
CA LYS A 24 -24.46 11.24 5.92
C LYS A 24 -23.49 11.99 5.00
N LEU A 25 -23.27 11.50 3.78
CA LEU A 25 -22.41 12.17 2.80
C LEU A 25 -23.13 13.38 2.20
N LYS A 26 -22.59 14.59 2.43
CA LYS A 26 -23.24 15.87 2.11
C LYS A 26 -22.92 16.41 0.71
N VAL A 27 -21.83 15.95 0.11
CA VAL A 27 -21.33 16.43 -1.17
C VAL A 27 -20.88 15.23 -2.02
N PRO A 28 -20.91 15.31 -3.35
CA PRO A 28 -20.38 14.26 -4.20
C PRO A 28 -18.88 14.07 -3.95
N VAL A 29 -18.43 12.82 -3.99
CA VAL A 29 -17.00 12.47 -3.86
C VAL A 29 -16.60 11.54 -4.99
N ILE A 30 -15.51 11.89 -5.68
CA ILE A 30 -14.86 11.02 -6.67
C ILE A 30 -13.83 10.14 -5.97
N ASN A 31 -13.94 8.84 -6.18
CA ASN A 31 -12.94 7.87 -5.75
C ASN A 31 -11.78 7.82 -6.75
N VAL A 32 -10.68 8.49 -6.43
CA VAL A 32 -9.47 8.51 -7.27
C VAL A 32 -8.57 7.32 -6.95
N ASN A 33 -8.58 6.85 -5.69
CA ASN A 33 -7.76 5.72 -5.24
C ASN A 33 -7.94 4.47 -6.11
N ASP A 34 -9.19 4.17 -6.47
CA ASP A 34 -9.53 2.93 -7.19
C ASP A 34 -9.39 3.05 -8.71
N SER A 35 -8.94 4.21 -9.21
CA SER A 35 -8.50 4.29 -10.60
C SER A 35 -7.33 3.33 -10.83
N VAL A 36 -7.30 2.70 -12.01
CA VAL A 36 -6.28 1.69 -12.34
C VAL A 36 -4.88 2.32 -12.31
N THR A 37 -4.75 3.54 -12.84
CA THR A 37 -3.48 4.27 -12.85
C THR A 37 -3.00 4.60 -11.45
N LYS A 38 -3.87 5.01 -10.52
CA LYS A 38 -3.47 5.25 -9.13
C LYS A 38 -3.14 3.94 -8.41
N SER A 39 -4.11 3.04 -8.29
CA SER A 39 -3.96 1.84 -7.46
C SER A 39 -2.83 0.90 -7.91
N LYS A 40 -2.58 0.79 -9.23
CA LYS A 40 -1.55 -0.11 -9.76
C LYS A 40 -0.17 0.54 -9.88
N PHE A 41 -0.09 1.87 -10.01
CA PHE A 41 1.21 2.53 -10.11
C PHE A 41 1.69 3.11 -8.78
N ASP A 42 0.90 4.01 -8.19
CA ASP A 42 1.31 4.73 -6.99
C ASP A 42 1.54 3.78 -5.81
N ASN A 43 0.55 2.94 -5.51
CA ASN A 43 0.65 2.03 -4.37
C ASN A 43 1.73 0.95 -4.57
N ASN A 44 1.91 0.42 -5.78
CA ASN A 44 2.80 -0.71 -6.01
C ASN A 44 4.22 -0.27 -6.39
N TYR A 45 4.37 0.60 -7.39
CA TYR A 45 5.68 1.07 -7.83
C TYR A 45 6.18 2.24 -6.97
N GLY A 46 5.33 3.23 -6.69
CA GLY A 46 5.71 4.42 -5.92
C GLY A 46 6.15 4.08 -4.50
N CYS A 47 5.39 3.22 -3.80
CA CYS A 47 5.75 2.86 -2.42
C CYS A 47 7.04 2.05 -2.33
N GLY A 48 7.33 1.18 -3.30
CA GLY A 48 8.58 0.40 -3.32
C GLY A 48 9.83 1.29 -3.35
N GLU A 49 9.81 2.34 -4.17
CA GLU A 49 10.91 3.31 -4.28
C GLU A 49 11.00 4.19 -3.02
N GLY A 50 9.88 4.78 -2.59
CA GLY A 50 9.83 5.68 -1.45
C GLY A 50 10.19 5.00 -0.11
N LEU A 51 9.85 3.72 0.07
CA LEU A 51 10.18 2.96 1.27
C LEU A 51 11.70 2.86 1.48
N ILE A 52 12.43 2.45 0.43
CA ILE A 52 13.86 2.24 0.54
C ILE A 52 14.59 3.58 0.72
N ASP A 53 14.16 4.61 -0.01
CA ASP A 53 14.70 5.97 0.14
C ASP A 53 14.52 6.47 1.58
N GLY A 54 13.31 6.32 2.16
CA GLY A 54 13.03 6.73 3.54
C GLY A 54 13.90 6.00 4.58
N ILE A 55 14.03 4.67 4.48
CA ILE A 55 14.86 3.89 5.40
C ILE A 55 16.32 4.31 5.32
N LYS A 56 16.87 4.44 4.11
CA LYS A 56 18.27 4.82 3.89
C LYS A 56 18.55 6.21 4.42
N ARG A 57 17.72 7.21 4.08
CA ARG A 57 17.90 8.59 4.56
C ARG A 57 17.88 8.70 6.08
N ALA A 58 17.09 7.86 6.75
CA ALA A 58 16.93 7.92 8.20
C ALA A 58 18.02 7.16 8.97
N THR A 59 18.60 6.11 8.38
CA THR A 59 19.41 5.14 9.15
C THR A 59 20.73 4.73 8.51
N ASP A 60 20.94 5.02 7.22
CA ASP A 60 22.05 4.54 6.40
C ASP A 60 22.31 3.02 6.52
N VAL A 61 21.29 2.26 6.91
CA VAL A 61 21.45 0.85 7.25
C VAL A 61 21.60 0.01 5.98
N MET A 62 22.50 -0.98 6.02
CA MET A 62 22.56 -2.00 4.98
C MET A 62 21.31 -2.88 5.04
N ILE A 63 20.54 -2.89 3.95
CA ILE A 63 19.31 -3.69 3.82
C ILE A 63 19.63 -5.14 3.44
N GLY A 64 20.66 -5.36 2.63
CA GLY A 64 21.08 -6.68 2.17
C GLY A 64 21.44 -7.62 3.33
N GLY A 65 20.97 -8.86 3.27
CA GLY A 65 21.21 -9.89 4.29
C GLY A 65 20.39 -9.74 5.57
N LYS A 66 19.67 -8.62 5.77
CA LYS A 66 18.77 -8.45 6.91
C LYS A 66 17.44 -9.15 6.70
N ILE A 67 16.78 -9.47 7.80
CA ILE A 67 15.39 -9.91 7.81
C ILE A 67 14.51 -8.66 7.84
N ALA A 68 13.58 -8.55 6.91
CA ALA A 68 12.60 -7.47 6.87
C ALA A 68 11.19 -8.07 6.94
N VAL A 69 10.38 -7.62 7.90
CA VAL A 69 8.99 -8.09 8.04
C VAL A 69 8.07 -7.05 7.42
N VAL A 70 7.26 -7.46 6.44
CA VAL A 70 6.24 -6.64 5.80
C VAL A 70 4.87 -7.05 6.33
N ILE A 71 4.17 -6.10 6.96
CA ILE A 71 2.86 -6.33 7.57
C ILE A 71 1.78 -5.90 6.57
N GLY A 72 1.14 -6.89 5.94
CA GLY A 72 0.17 -6.72 4.86
C GLY A 72 0.78 -6.90 3.45
N TYR A 73 0.04 -7.54 2.55
CA TYR A 73 0.41 -7.91 1.18
C TYR A 73 -0.63 -7.46 0.14
N GLY A 74 -1.26 -6.31 0.40
CA GLY A 74 -2.02 -5.56 -0.62
C GLY A 74 -1.11 -4.88 -1.66
N ASN A 75 -1.64 -3.95 -2.45
CA ASN A 75 -0.86 -3.26 -3.50
C ASN A 75 0.41 -2.57 -2.94
N VAL A 76 0.31 -1.96 -1.76
CA VAL A 76 1.43 -1.32 -1.07
C VAL A 76 2.45 -2.36 -0.59
N GLY A 77 2.00 -3.37 0.16
CA GLY A 77 2.85 -4.43 0.71
C GLY A 77 3.63 -5.19 -0.36
N LYS A 78 3.02 -5.44 -1.53
CA LYS A 78 3.68 -6.04 -2.69
C LYS A 78 4.85 -5.18 -3.19
N GLY A 79 4.64 -3.87 -3.31
CA GLY A 79 5.68 -2.91 -3.66
C GLY A 79 6.84 -2.95 -2.67
N CYS A 80 6.52 -2.89 -1.37
CA CYS A 80 7.50 -2.94 -0.29
C CYS A 80 8.31 -4.25 -0.31
N ALA A 81 7.64 -5.40 -0.39
CA ALA A 81 8.27 -6.70 -0.38
C ALA A 81 9.14 -6.94 -1.61
N LYS A 82 8.73 -6.43 -2.78
CA LYS A 82 9.54 -6.49 -4.00
C LYS A 82 10.78 -5.62 -3.89
N ALA A 83 10.66 -4.39 -3.39
CA ALA A 83 11.78 -3.49 -3.21
C ALA A 83 12.80 -4.04 -2.20
N LEU A 84 12.36 -4.48 -1.03
CA LEU A 84 13.24 -5.05 0.01
C LEU A 84 14.01 -6.28 -0.50
N SER A 85 13.34 -7.20 -1.20
CA SER A 85 14.04 -8.36 -1.79
C SER A 85 14.97 -7.96 -2.93
N GLY A 86 14.64 -6.93 -3.73
CA GLY A 86 15.53 -6.38 -4.75
C GLY A 86 16.84 -5.82 -4.15
N TYR A 87 16.79 -5.36 -2.90
CA TYR A 87 17.95 -4.93 -2.12
C TYR A 87 18.64 -6.07 -1.34
N GLY A 88 18.23 -7.32 -1.55
CA GLY A 88 18.86 -8.49 -0.95
C GLY A 88 18.42 -8.80 0.49
N ALA A 89 17.32 -8.21 0.97
CA ALA A 89 16.75 -8.58 2.26
C ALA A 89 16.00 -9.92 2.18
N ARG A 90 16.05 -10.68 3.27
CA ARG A 90 15.16 -11.83 3.49
C ARG A 90 13.82 -11.31 4.00
N VAL A 91 12.84 -11.27 3.11
CA VAL A 91 11.52 -10.71 3.42
C VAL A 91 10.63 -11.79 4.01
N ILE A 92 9.89 -11.43 5.06
CA ILE A 92 8.82 -12.23 5.66
C ILE A 92 7.55 -11.40 5.59
N VAL A 93 6.43 -12.01 5.20
CA VAL A 93 5.13 -11.32 5.11
C VAL A 93 4.19 -11.83 6.19
N THR A 94 3.43 -10.92 6.80
CA THR A 94 2.27 -11.29 7.64
C THR A 94 0.99 -10.81 6.98
N GLU A 95 -0.02 -11.67 6.87
CA GLU A 95 -1.31 -11.34 6.27
C GLU A 95 -2.47 -11.97 7.03
N ILE A 96 -3.59 -11.26 7.03
CA ILE A 96 -4.88 -11.74 7.53
C ILE A 96 -5.76 -12.27 6.40
N ASP A 97 -5.59 -11.74 5.17
CA ASP A 97 -6.34 -12.22 4.00
C ASP A 97 -5.62 -13.44 3.40
N PRO A 98 -6.26 -14.63 3.37
CA PRO A 98 -5.63 -15.84 2.88
C PRO A 98 -5.24 -15.78 1.40
N ILE A 99 -5.93 -14.97 0.59
CA ILE A 99 -5.62 -14.79 -0.84
C ILE A 99 -4.33 -13.98 -0.98
N CYS A 100 -4.21 -12.88 -0.22
CA CYS A 100 -2.99 -12.08 -0.19
C CYS A 100 -1.82 -12.87 0.40
N ALA A 101 -2.06 -13.66 1.45
CA ALA A 101 -1.05 -14.56 2.01
C ALA A 101 -0.57 -15.59 0.98
N LEU A 102 -1.49 -16.24 0.24
CA LEU A 102 -1.13 -17.19 -0.80
C LEU A 102 -0.29 -16.53 -1.91
N GLN A 103 -0.64 -15.30 -2.32
CA GLN A 103 0.16 -14.55 -3.28
C GLN A 103 1.57 -14.28 -2.77
N ALA A 104 1.74 -13.95 -1.49
CA ALA A 104 3.06 -13.74 -0.90
C ALA A 104 3.92 -15.01 -0.97
N VAL A 105 3.33 -16.17 -0.66
CA VAL A 105 4.01 -17.47 -0.75
C VAL A 105 4.42 -17.78 -2.20
N MET A 106 3.54 -17.53 -3.18
CA MET A 106 3.85 -17.73 -4.60
C MET A 106 4.97 -16.80 -5.11
N ASP A 107 5.08 -15.60 -4.54
CA ASP A 107 6.15 -14.64 -4.82
C ASP A 107 7.46 -14.94 -4.04
N GLY A 108 7.51 -16.03 -3.27
CA GLY A 108 8.69 -16.48 -2.52
C GLY A 108 8.98 -15.70 -1.24
N LYS A 109 7.93 -15.23 -0.55
CA LYS A 109 8.01 -14.45 0.70
C LYS A 109 7.62 -15.26 1.94
#